data_AF-A0A972U2P2-F1
#
_entry.id   AF-A0A972U2P2-F1
#
_cell.length_a   1.000
_cell.length_b   1.000
_cell.length_c   1.000
_cell.angle_alpha   90.00
_cell.angle_beta   90.00
_cell.angle_gamma   90.00
#
_symmetry.space_group_name_H-M   'P 1'
#
loop_
_entity.id
_entity.type
_entity.pdbx_description
1 polymer ?
#
loop_
_entity_poly.entity_id
_entity_poly.type
_entity_poly.pdbx_seq_one_letter_code
_entity_poly.pdbx_strand_id
1 'polypeptide(L)'
;MTTESSSVACRQSLPNSASRCHCARSTTTTFSRATAVTDETRRHLRADFEGGRVREAVLAPNAILSTPCSEVDPRSPETLALAADLVETMQASPGCVGLAANQIGVGQRVFSLDVSQHPKTRTSHGRFVLCNPVLEQATRNEKAREGCLSVPDFTGDLKRATRVTVRGWVPGSGAEVVITTDAYEARALQHEIDHVNGLLFLDRVAGAHAIHVRQTYL
;
A
#
# COMPACT_ATOMS: atom_id res chain seq x y z
N MET A 1 -25.52 -45.24 -32.39
CA MET A 1 -26.22 -46.51 -32.10
C MET A 1 -25.53 -47.06 -30.85
N THR A 2 -26.08 -47.03 -29.64
CA THR A 2 -27.46 -47.22 -29.20
C THR A 2 -27.54 -46.80 -27.72
N THR A 3 -28.57 -46.01 -27.39
CA THR A 3 -29.50 -46.11 -26.24
C THR A 3 -28.93 -46.43 -24.85
N GLU A 4 -29.06 -45.55 -23.85
CA GLU A 4 -30.29 -45.26 -23.06
C GLU A 4 -30.84 -46.42 -22.22
N SER A 5 -31.44 -46.00 -21.09
CA SER A 5 -32.48 -46.65 -20.29
C SER A 5 -31.96 -47.27 -18.98
N SER A 6 -32.09 -46.63 -17.81
CA SER A 6 -33.29 -46.16 -17.08
C SER A 6 -33.90 -47.23 -16.16
N SER A 7 -34.32 -46.73 -14.99
CA SER A 7 -35.38 -47.23 -14.10
C SER A 7 -34.99 -48.23 -13.01
N VAL A 8 -35.64 -48.31 -11.84
CA VAL A 8 -36.57 -47.48 -11.06
C VAL A 8 -36.63 -48.14 -9.66
N ALA A 9 -36.73 -47.34 -8.61
CA ALA A 9 -37.29 -47.54 -7.25
C ALA A 9 -37.35 -48.94 -6.58
N CYS A 10 -37.07 -48.99 -5.26
CA CYS A 10 -38.12 -49.14 -4.23
C CYS A 10 -37.54 -48.95 -2.80
N ARG A 11 -38.45 -48.75 -1.85
CA ARG A 11 -38.35 -48.11 -0.52
C ARG A 11 -37.90 -49.05 0.62
N GLN A 12 -37.81 -48.40 1.80
CA GLN A 12 -37.88 -48.92 3.19
C GLN A 12 -36.48 -49.22 3.78
N SER A 13 -36.10 -48.85 5.00
CA SER A 13 -36.80 -48.35 6.20
C SER A 13 -35.71 -47.86 7.18
N LEU A 14 -36.01 -46.86 8.02
CA LEU A 14 -35.14 -46.42 9.12
C LEU A 14 -35.12 -47.46 10.25
N PRO A 15 -34.02 -47.53 11.03
CA PRO A 15 -34.20 -47.15 12.43
C PRO A 15 -33.10 -46.27 13.01
N ASN A 16 -33.54 -45.44 13.96
CA ASN A 16 -32.78 -44.64 14.90
C ASN A 16 -31.56 -45.38 15.50
N SER A 17 -30.41 -44.72 15.50
CA SER A 17 -29.58 -44.67 16.70
C SER A 17 -28.76 -43.38 16.73
N ALA A 18 -28.98 -42.61 17.79
CA ALA A 18 -28.27 -41.38 18.07
C ALA A 18 -26.82 -41.71 18.47
N SER A 19 -25.87 -41.48 17.56
CA SER A 19 -24.46 -41.37 17.94
C SER A 19 -24.09 -39.90 17.96
N ARG A 20 -23.72 -39.43 19.16
CA ARG A 20 -23.30 -38.07 19.46
C ARG A 20 -22.01 -37.75 18.70
N CYS A 21 -22.13 -37.14 17.52
CA CYS A 21 -21.02 -36.40 16.93
C CYS A 21 -20.73 -35.19 17.83
N HIS A 22 -19.60 -35.23 18.53
CA HIS A 22 -18.99 -34.05 19.12
C HIS A 22 -18.59 -33.10 17.99
N CYS A 23 -19.52 -32.21 17.64
CA CYS A 23 -19.19 -31.00 16.90
C CYS A 23 -18.33 -30.13 17.82
N ALA A 24 -17.01 -30.27 17.69
CA ALA A 24 -16.07 -29.31 18.24
C ALA A 24 -16.50 -27.95 17.70
N ARG A 25 -16.92 -27.08 18.61
CA ARG A 25 -17.33 -25.71 18.31
C ARG A 25 -16.17 -25.05 17.60
N SER A 26 -16.31 -24.91 16.28
CA SER A 26 -15.51 -23.99 15.49
C SER A 26 -15.69 -22.64 16.15
N THR A 27 -14.67 -22.20 16.88
CA THR A 27 -14.55 -20.82 17.32
C THR A 27 -14.51 -20.00 16.04
N THR A 28 -15.66 -19.45 15.68
CA THR A 28 -15.74 -18.38 14.70
C THR A 28 -14.90 -17.25 15.28
N THR A 29 -13.65 -17.16 14.88
CA THR A 29 -12.82 -15.99 15.15
C THR A 29 -13.46 -14.86 14.37
N THR A 30 -14.31 -14.12 15.06
CA THR A 30 -14.91 -12.89 14.57
C THR A 30 -13.75 -11.96 14.25
N PHE A 31 -13.41 -11.80 12.96
CA PHE A 31 -12.50 -10.75 12.51
C PHE A 31 -13.14 -9.42 12.91
N SER A 32 -12.60 -8.82 13.97
CA SER A 32 -13.07 -7.56 14.51
C SER A 32 -13.05 -6.47 13.43
N ARG A 33 -14.18 -5.79 13.25
CA ARG A 33 -14.26 -4.52 12.52
C ARG A 33 -13.52 -3.46 13.32
N ALA A 34 -12.23 -3.27 13.06
CA ALA A 34 -11.54 -2.04 13.40
C ALA A 34 -10.32 -1.83 12.50
N THR A 35 -10.41 -0.85 11.60
CA THR A 35 -9.28 -0.11 11.02
C THR A 35 -8.73 0.93 12.01
N ALA A 36 -8.84 0.65 13.31
CA ALA A 36 -8.29 1.52 14.32
C ALA A 36 -6.77 1.40 14.26
N VAL A 37 -6.11 2.50 13.96
CA VAL A 37 -4.66 2.61 14.13
C VAL A 37 -4.36 2.34 15.60
N THR A 38 -3.62 1.25 15.88
CA THR A 38 -3.26 0.93 17.26
C THR A 38 -2.25 1.96 17.76
N ASP A 39 -2.34 2.33 19.04
CA ASP A 39 -1.38 3.24 19.66
C ASP A 39 0.05 2.69 19.62
N GLU A 40 0.20 1.37 19.59
CA GLU A 40 1.47 0.68 19.44
C GLU A 40 2.08 0.89 18.05
N THR A 41 1.32 0.65 16.97
CA THR A 41 1.79 0.89 15.60
C THR A 41 2.14 2.37 15.42
N ARG A 42 1.33 3.29 15.93
CA ARG A 42 1.66 4.73 15.92
C ARG A 42 2.93 5.06 16.67
N ARG A 43 3.18 4.42 17.82
CA ARG A 43 4.40 4.65 18.61
C ARG A 43 5.64 4.17 17.86
N HIS A 44 5.58 3.01 17.21
CA HIS A 44 6.69 2.51 16.42
C HIS A 44 6.94 3.34 15.15
N LEU A 45 5.89 3.83 14.49
CA LEU A 45 6.00 4.66 13.29
C LEU A 45 6.48 6.09 13.57
N ARG A 46 6.32 6.59 14.80
CA ARG A 46 6.82 7.91 15.19
C ARG A 46 8.34 7.87 15.31
N ALA A 47 8.99 8.43 14.31
CA ALA A 47 10.40 8.75 14.35
C ALA A 47 10.58 10.22 13.95
N ASP A 48 11.47 10.91 14.67
CA ASP A 48 11.90 12.26 14.32
C ASP A 48 13.06 12.14 13.34
N PHE A 49 12.81 12.58 12.11
CA PHE A 49 13.80 12.59 11.04
C PHE A 49 14.34 14.01 10.90
N GLU A 50 15.40 14.33 11.64
CA GLU A 50 16.03 15.65 11.65
C GLU A 50 17.24 15.72 10.71
N GLY A 51 17.56 16.93 10.24
CA GLY A 51 18.79 17.19 9.47
C GLY A 51 18.77 16.69 8.01
N GLY A 52 17.60 16.35 7.47
CA GLY A 52 17.44 16.01 6.06
C GLY A 52 17.72 17.20 5.15
N ARG A 53 18.04 16.91 3.89
CA ARG A 53 18.20 17.92 2.83
C ARG A 53 17.12 17.75 1.78
N VAL A 54 16.58 18.86 1.30
CA VAL A 54 15.69 18.86 0.12
C VAL A 54 16.47 18.39 -1.10
N ARG A 55 15.92 17.44 -1.84
CA ARG A 55 16.49 16.89 -3.07
C ARG A 55 15.56 17.12 -4.24
N GLU A 56 16.12 17.32 -5.42
CA GLU A 56 15.32 17.44 -6.65
C GLU A 56 14.68 16.11 -7.01
N ALA A 57 13.42 16.18 -7.44
CA ALA A 57 12.70 15.02 -7.93
C ALA A 57 13.18 14.66 -9.35
N VAL A 58 13.57 13.40 -9.52
CA VAL A 58 13.83 12.79 -10.81
C VAL A 58 12.52 12.69 -11.59
N LEU A 59 12.56 13.10 -12.86
CA LEU A 59 11.41 13.09 -13.76
C LEU A 59 11.44 11.88 -14.70
N ALA A 60 10.26 11.38 -15.07
CA ALA A 60 10.13 10.40 -16.14
C ALA A 60 10.63 11.00 -17.48
N PRO A 61 11.25 10.20 -18.36
CA PRO A 61 11.39 8.74 -18.33
C PRO A 61 12.73 8.24 -17.76
N ASN A 62 13.31 8.87 -16.74
CA ASN A 62 14.57 8.39 -16.15
C ASN A 62 14.45 6.92 -15.68
N ALA A 63 15.41 6.08 -16.07
CA ALA A 63 15.40 4.64 -15.85
C ALA A 63 15.31 4.21 -14.38
N ILE A 64 15.77 5.05 -13.44
CA ILE A 64 15.67 4.73 -12.00
C ILE A 64 14.20 4.63 -11.53
N LEU A 65 13.28 5.31 -12.22
CA LEU A 65 11.85 5.27 -11.91
C LEU A 65 11.18 3.99 -12.42
N SER A 66 11.80 3.30 -13.39
CA SER A 66 11.31 2.05 -13.99
C SER A 66 12.17 0.82 -13.63
N THR A 67 13.07 0.96 -12.65
CA THR A 67 13.94 -0.11 -12.16
C THR A 67 13.53 -0.50 -10.74
N PRO A 68 13.28 -1.79 -10.44
CA PRO A 68 13.01 -2.24 -9.07
C PRO A 68 14.14 -1.86 -8.11
N CYS A 69 13.78 -1.28 -6.97
CA CYS A 69 14.75 -0.82 -5.98
C CYS A 69 15.30 -1.98 -5.13
N SER A 70 16.53 -1.81 -4.65
CA SER A 70 17.20 -2.77 -3.77
C SER A 70 16.76 -2.65 -2.32
N GLU A 71 16.71 -3.76 -1.59
CA GLU A 71 16.45 -3.77 -0.15
C GLU A 71 17.53 -3.00 0.62
N VAL A 72 17.16 -2.51 1.80
CA VAL A 72 18.06 -1.79 2.72
C VAL A 72 18.13 -2.47 4.08
N ASP A 73 19.23 -2.23 4.80
CA ASP A 73 19.23 -2.44 6.25
C ASP A 73 18.51 -1.25 6.92
N PRO A 74 17.35 -1.45 7.58
CA PRO A 74 16.61 -0.38 8.24
C PRO A 74 17.38 0.22 9.42
N ARG A 75 18.40 -0.44 9.97
CA ARG A 75 19.20 0.06 11.10
C ARG A 75 20.45 0.84 10.68
N SER A 76 20.76 0.86 9.39
CA SER A 76 21.95 1.56 8.90
C SER A 76 21.81 3.08 9.02
N PRO A 77 22.89 3.80 9.39
CA PRO A 77 22.91 5.26 9.40
C PRO A 77 22.54 5.88 8.05
N GLU A 78 22.91 5.23 6.95
CA GLU A 78 22.61 5.67 5.58
C GLU A 78 21.10 5.64 5.31
N THR A 79 20.39 4.59 5.75
CA THR A 79 18.93 4.51 5.63
C THR A 79 18.24 5.57 6.48
N LEU A 80 18.76 5.88 7.68
CA LEU A 80 18.20 6.92 8.53
C LEU A 80 18.40 8.32 7.91
N ALA A 81 19.57 8.59 7.33
CA ALA A 81 19.84 9.84 6.60
C ALA A 81 18.94 9.96 5.36
N LEU A 82 18.77 8.88 4.60
CA LEU A 82 17.84 8.84 3.46
C LEU A 82 16.40 9.11 3.88
N ALA A 83 15.95 8.54 5.00
CA ALA A 83 14.63 8.79 5.55
C ALA A 83 14.40 10.27 5.87
N ALA A 84 15.43 10.96 6.40
CA ALA A 84 15.39 12.40 6.65
C ALA A 84 15.31 13.22 5.35
N ASP A 85 16.14 12.90 4.34
CA ASP A 85 16.06 13.55 3.02
C ASP A 85 14.67 13.38 2.38
N LEU A 86 14.07 12.20 2.49
CA LEU A 86 12.73 11.89 1.97
C LEU A 86 11.63 12.70 2.67
N VAL A 87 11.70 12.82 3.99
CA VAL A 87 10.72 13.61 4.75
C VAL A 87 10.86 15.09 4.40
N GLU A 88 12.08 15.62 4.43
CA GLU A 88 12.33 17.04 4.14
C GLU A 88 11.89 17.40 2.71
N THR A 89 12.25 16.56 1.72
CA THR A 89 11.86 16.77 0.33
C THR A 89 10.34 16.68 0.13
N MET A 90 9.68 15.71 0.76
CA MET A 90 8.22 15.57 0.70
C MET A 90 7.53 16.82 1.26
N GLN A 91 7.98 17.33 2.41
CA GLN A 91 7.39 18.49 3.06
C GLN A 91 7.63 19.80 2.30
N ALA A 92 8.79 19.94 1.66
CA ALA A 92 9.09 21.09 0.80
C ALA A 92 8.30 21.10 -0.51
N SER A 93 7.68 19.97 -0.90
CA SER A 93 6.98 19.80 -2.17
C SER A 93 5.46 20.04 -2.05
N PRO A 94 4.91 21.10 -2.65
CA PRO A 94 3.48 21.42 -2.51
C PRO A 94 2.55 20.30 -2.97
N GLY A 95 1.62 19.90 -2.10
CA GLY A 95 0.64 18.85 -2.38
C GLY A 95 1.21 17.42 -2.43
N CYS A 96 2.50 17.25 -2.13
CA CYS A 96 3.13 15.94 -2.01
C CYS A 96 2.74 15.30 -0.66
N VAL A 97 2.28 14.05 -0.71
CA VAL A 97 1.83 13.28 0.48
C VAL A 97 2.63 11.99 0.67
N GLY A 98 3.53 11.69 -0.27
CA GLY A 98 4.36 10.50 -0.29
C GLY A 98 5.52 10.69 -1.27
N LEU A 99 6.67 10.12 -0.93
CA LEU A 99 7.87 10.21 -1.77
C LEU A 99 8.74 8.96 -1.58
N ALA A 100 9.03 8.27 -2.68
CA ALA A 100 9.93 7.12 -2.70
C ALA A 100 11.38 7.52 -3.04
N ALA A 101 12.35 6.76 -2.52
CA ALA A 101 13.78 7.04 -2.67
C ALA A 101 14.24 7.15 -4.13
N ASN A 102 13.68 6.35 -5.04
CA ASN A 102 14.06 6.43 -6.45
C ASN A 102 13.64 7.75 -7.10
N GLN A 103 12.61 8.41 -6.57
CA GLN A 103 12.20 9.73 -7.02
C GLN A 103 13.20 10.83 -6.65
N ILE A 104 14.10 10.60 -5.69
CA ILE A 104 15.23 11.50 -5.38
C ILE A 104 16.58 10.94 -5.86
N GLY A 105 16.54 9.96 -6.78
CA GLY A 105 17.74 9.40 -7.41
C GLY A 105 18.41 8.26 -6.62
N VAL A 106 17.73 7.66 -5.64
CA VAL A 106 18.30 6.58 -4.80
C VAL A 106 17.49 5.29 -4.98
N GLY A 107 18.08 4.27 -5.60
CA GLY A 107 17.41 3.00 -5.93
C GLY A 107 17.21 2.04 -4.75
N GLN A 108 16.65 2.53 -3.64
CA GLN A 108 16.45 1.80 -2.39
C GLN A 108 14.97 1.71 -2.02
N ARG A 109 14.56 0.60 -1.39
CA ARG A 109 13.15 0.36 -1.02
C ARG A 109 12.74 1.13 0.24
N VAL A 110 12.75 2.46 0.16
CA VAL A 110 12.37 3.36 1.25
C VAL A 110 11.42 4.43 0.69
N PHE A 111 10.35 4.73 1.43
CA PHE A 111 9.47 5.85 1.10
C PHE A 111 9.00 6.57 2.38
N SER A 112 8.74 7.88 2.27
CA SER A 112 8.03 8.67 3.27
C SER A 112 6.55 8.83 2.89
N LEU A 113 5.68 8.98 3.89
CA LEU A 113 4.25 9.21 3.70
C LEU A 113 3.71 10.13 4.80
N ASP A 114 2.88 11.10 4.43
CA ASP A 114 2.01 11.85 5.32
C ASP A 114 0.72 12.27 4.62
N VAL A 115 -0.39 11.61 4.98
CA VAL A 115 -1.73 11.93 4.46
C VAL A 115 -2.61 12.63 5.49
N SER A 116 -2.05 13.02 6.64
CA SER A 116 -2.82 13.50 7.80
C SER A 116 -3.65 14.75 7.51
N GLN A 117 -3.18 15.62 6.62
CA GLN A 117 -3.86 16.87 6.25
C GLN A 117 -4.74 16.73 4.99
N HIS A 118 -4.79 15.56 4.36
CA HIS A 118 -5.50 15.40 3.10
C HIS A 118 -7.02 15.21 3.34
N PRO A 119 -7.92 15.96 2.67
CA PRO A 119 -9.35 15.98 2.98
C PRO A 119 -10.09 14.67 2.69
N LYS A 120 -9.50 13.78 1.88
CA LYS A 120 -10.04 12.44 1.59
C LYS A 120 -9.53 11.34 2.54
N THR A 121 -8.67 11.70 3.49
CA THR A 121 -8.13 10.76 4.48
C THR A 121 -9.22 10.38 5.48
N ARG A 122 -9.36 9.08 5.73
CA ARG A 122 -10.28 8.52 6.73
C ARG A 122 -9.50 7.92 7.89
N THR A 123 -8.55 7.09 7.56
CA THR A 123 -7.56 6.51 8.48
C THR A 123 -6.21 7.16 8.22
N SER A 124 -5.49 7.52 9.29
CA SER A 124 -4.13 8.05 9.20
C SER A 124 -3.24 7.56 10.34
N HIS A 125 -2.06 7.11 9.97
CA HIS A 125 -0.97 6.74 10.87
C HIS A 125 -0.03 7.92 11.19
N GLY A 126 -0.33 9.12 10.70
CA GLY A 126 0.55 10.29 10.77
C GLY A 126 1.65 10.26 9.71
N ARG A 127 2.68 11.07 9.91
CA ARG A 127 3.90 11.05 9.09
C ARG A 127 4.78 9.87 9.49
N PHE A 128 5.23 9.09 8.52
CA PHE A 128 6.17 7.98 8.75
C PHE A 128 7.05 7.71 7.54
N VAL A 129 8.09 6.90 7.75
CA VAL A 129 8.95 6.33 6.70
C VAL A 129 8.96 4.81 6.86
N LEU A 130 8.93 4.09 5.75
CA LEU A 130 8.91 2.63 5.76
C LEU A 130 9.99 2.06 4.83
N CYS A 131 10.77 1.13 5.36
CA CYS A 131 11.76 0.34 4.62
C CYS A 131 11.20 -1.01 4.19
N ASN A 132 11.68 -1.50 3.05
CA ASN A 132 11.39 -2.81 2.47
C ASN A 132 9.89 -3.17 2.51
N PRO A 133 8.98 -2.31 2.06
CA PRO A 133 7.55 -2.53 2.20
C PRO A 133 7.07 -3.75 1.40
N VAL A 134 6.14 -4.49 1.98
CA VAL A 134 5.45 -5.65 1.38
C VAL A 134 3.94 -5.46 1.51
N LEU A 135 3.24 -5.48 0.38
CA LEU A 135 1.77 -5.48 0.34
C LEU A 135 1.25 -6.91 0.58
N GLU A 136 0.73 -7.17 1.78
CA GLU A 136 0.28 -8.51 2.18
C GLU A 136 -1.17 -8.79 1.79
N GLN A 137 -2.03 -7.76 1.87
CA GLN A 137 -3.44 -7.88 1.49
C GLN A 137 -3.91 -6.60 0.79
N ALA A 138 -4.75 -6.76 -0.23
CA ALA A 138 -5.36 -5.67 -0.97
C ALA A 138 -6.78 -6.07 -1.38
N THR A 139 -7.79 -5.33 -0.91
CA THR A 139 -9.20 -5.62 -1.16
C THR A 139 -9.98 -4.36 -1.50
N ARG A 140 -11.16 -4.56 -2.12
CA ARG A 140 -12.12 -3.50 -2.50
C ARG A 140 -11.52 -2.50 -3.49
N ASN A 141 -11.71 -2.69 -4.79
CA ASN A 141 -11.12 -1.80 -5.79
C ASN A 141 -12.04 -0.63 -6.14
N GLU A 142 -11.51 0.59 -6.10
CA GLU A 142 -12.21 1.80 -6.55
C GLU A 142 -11.38 2.59 -7.55
N LYS A 143 -12.07 3.30 -8.45
CA LYS A 143 -11.42 4.23 -9.38
C LYS A 143 -10.98 5.47 -8.61
N ALA A 144 -9.78 5.93 -8.92
CA ALA A 144 -9.12 7.03 -8.26
C ALA A 144 -8.28 7.80 -9.29
N ARG A 145 -8.29 9.13 -9.17
CA ARG A 145 -7.31 9.97 -9.84
C ARG A 145 -6.06 10.10 -8.98
N GLU A 146 -4.90 9.86 -9.60
CA GLU A 146 -3.57 10.03 -9.02
C GLU A 146 -2.75 11.01 -9.87
N GLY A 147 -1.75 11.61 -9.24
CA GLY A 147 -0.64 12.27 -9.92
C GLY A 147 0.64 11.97 -9.14
N CYS A 148 1.78 12.29 -9.74
CA CYS A 148 3.09 11.99 -9.19
C CYS A 148 3.99 13.22 -9.29
N LEU A 149 4.94 13.36 -8.37
CA LEU A 149 5.96 14.42 -8.43
C LEU A 149 6.92 14.21 -9.61
N SER A 150 7.23 12.94 -9.93
CA SER A 150 8.09 12.54 -11.05
C SER A 150 7.42 12.57 -12.42
N VAL A 151 6.11 12.85 -12.48
CA VAL A 151 5.33 13.01 -13.72
C VAL A 151 4.46 14.26 -13.57
N PRO A 152 5.07 15.46 -13.60
CA PRO A 152 4.41 16.69 -13.21
C PRO A 152 3.25 17.06 -14.13
N ASP A 153 3.35 16.74 -15.42
CA ASP A 153 2.41 17.20 -16.46
C ASP A 153 1.12 16.39 -16.52
N PHE A 154 1.05 15.24 -15.85
CA PHE A 154 -0.07 14.31 -16.00
C PHE A 154 -0.66 13.83 -14.67
N THR A 155 -1.94 13.50 -14.75
CA THR A 155 -2.68 12.72 -13.77
C THR A 155 -3.33 11.53 -14.47
N GLY A 156 -3.70 10.49 -13.72
CA GLY A 156 -4.29 9.28 -14.30
C GLY A 156 -5.42 8.72 -13.45
N ASP A 157 -6.47 8.25 -14.13
CA ASP A 157 -7.54 7.47 -13.50
C ASP A 157 -7.16 5.98 -13.52
N LEU A 158 -7.02 5.40 -12.34
CA LEU A 158 -6.67 3.99 -12.18
C LEU A 158 -7.44 3.36 -11.02
N LYS A 159 -7.37 2.03 -10.90
CA LYS A 159 -8.02 1.28 -9.82
C LYS A 159 -7.01 0.95 -8.73
N ARG A 160 -7.41 1.19 -7.48
CA ARG A 160 -6.63 0.83 -6.28
C ARG A 160 -7.50 0.09 -5.30
N ALA A 161 -6.88 -0.80 -4.52
CA ALA A 161 -7.53 -1.33 -3.35
C ALA A 161 -7.80 -0.19 -2.35
N THR A 162 -9.01 -0.10 -1.83
CA THR A 162 -9.41 0.87 -0.81
C THR A 162 -9.21 0.35 0.60
N ARG A 163 -8.72 -0.89 0.74
CA ARG A 163 -8.22 -1.44 1.99
C ARG A 163 -7.00 -2.30 1.74
N VAL A 164 -5.92 -2.01 2.46
CA VAL A 164 -4.65 -2.73 2.34
C VAL A 164 -4.07 -3.08 3.71
N THR A 165 -3.25 -4.13 3.72
CA THR A 165 -2.34 -4.47 4.81
C THR A 165 -0.93 -4.48 4.26
N VAL A 166 -0.05 -3.67 4.83
CA VAL A 166 1.35 -3.50 4.43
C VAL A 166 2.24 -3.80 5.62
N ARG A 167 3.28 -4.62 5.42
CA ARG A 167 4.34 -4.85 6.38
C ARG A 167 5.62 -4.15 5.94
N GLY A 168 6.41 -3.68 6.89
CA GLY A 168 7.72 -3.09 6.62
C GLY A 168 8.49 -2.81 7.91
N TRP A 169 9.58 -2.05 7.79
CA TRP A 169 10.48 -1.76 8.92
C TRP A 169 10.71 -0.26 9.09
N VAL A 170 10.81 0.17 10.34
CA VAL A 170 11.06 1.57 10.69
C VAL A 170 12.56 1.88 10.61
N PRO A 171 13.00 2.92 9.88
CA PRO A 171 14.40 3.34 9.86
C PRO A 171 14.95 3.66 11.25
N GLY A 172 16.24 3.40 11.47
CA GLY A 172 16.93 3.60 12.75
C GLY A 172 16.66 2.46 13.74
N SER A 173 15.40 2.25 14.14
CA SER A 173 15.06 1.20 15.11
C SER A 173 15.12 -0.21 14.50
N GLY A 174 14.80 -0.33 13.21
CA GLY A 174 14.58 -1.61 12.55
C GLY A 174 13.39 -2.40 13.12
N ALA A 175 12.46 -1.73 13.82
CA ALA A 175 11.24 -2.34 14.31
C ALA A 175 10.35 -2.74 13.13
N GLU A 176 9.84 -3.97 13.13
CA GLU A 176 8.83 -4.39 12.15
C GLU A 176 7.47 -3.79 12.53
N VAL A 177 6.73 -3.34 11.53
CA VAL A 177 5.39 -2.78 11.68
C VAL A 177 4.45 -3.35 10.62
N VAL A 178 3.19 -3.54 11.01
CA VAL A 178 2.10 -3.90 10.10
C VAL A 178 1.07 -2.78 10.12
N ILE A 179 0.79 -2.20 8.95
CA ILE A 179 -0.14 -1.11 8.73
C ILE A 179 -1.35 -1.66 8.00
N THR A 180 -2.51 -1.68 8.66
CA THR A 180 -3.79 -1.94 8.01
C THR A 180 -4.55 -0.63 7.88
N THR A 181 -4.85 -0.20 6.66
CA THR A 181 -5.49 1.10 6.42
C THR A 181 -6.47 1.06 5.25
N ASP A 182 -7.16 2.17 5.05
CA ASP A 182 -8.19 2.33 4.04
C ASP A 182 -8.15 3.68 3.32
N ALA A 183 -9.04 3.81 2.33
CA ALA A 183 -9.30 5.03 1.58
C ALA A 183 -8.02 5.65 1.01
N TYR A 184 -7.73 6.90 1.37
CA TYR A 184 -6.65 7.67 0.76
C TYR A 184 -5.26 7.17 1.17
N GLU A 185 -5.06 6.77 2.43
CA GLU A 185 -3.77 6.24 2.90
C GLU A 185 -3.46 4.89 2.24
N ALA A 186 -4.48 4.03 2.09
CA ALA A 186 -4.33 2.76 1.37
C ALA A 186 -3.86 2.95 -0.07
N ARG A 187 -4.42 3.97 -0.74
CA ARG A 187 -4.02 4.34 -2.09
C ARG A 187 -2.59 4.86 -2.14
N ALA A 188 -2.24 5.79 -1.25
CA ALA A 188 -0.91 6.39 -1.24
C ALA A 188 0.18 5.34 -0.93
N LEU A 189 -0.06 4.41 0.01
CA LEU A 189 0.82 3.26 0.25
C LEU A 189 1.06 2.42 -1.01
N GLN A 190 0.00 2.11 -1.76
CA GLN A 190 0.16 1.36 -3.02
C GLN A 190 0.96 2.16 -4.05
N HIS A 191 0.81 3.48 -4.11
CA HIS A 191 1.57 4.37 -4.99
C HIS A 191 3.07 4.34 -4.65
N GLU A 192 3.44 4.50 -3.39
CA GLU A 192 4.85 4.46 -2.99
C GLU A 192 5.47 3.05 -3.12
N ILE A 193 4.67 2.01 -2.89
CA ILE A 193 5.10 0.62 -3.11
C ILE A 193 5.37 0.36 -4.61
N ASP A 194 4.61 0.96 -5.51
CA ASP A 194 4.87 0.88 -6.94
C ASP A 194 6.21 1.49 -7.30
N HIS A 195 6.49 2.69 -6.77
CA HIS A 195 7.74 3.36 -7.02
C HIS A 195 8.94 2.49 -6.63
N VAL A 196 8.94 1.90 -5.43
CA VAL A 196 10.06 1.02 -5.03
C VAL A 196 10.11 -0.30 -5.81
N ASN A 197 9.04 -0.66 -6.53
CA ASN A 197 8.99 -1.77 -7.47
C ASN A 197 9.33 -1.35 -8.92
N GLY A 198 9.68 -0.08 -9.16
CA GLY A 198 10.00 0.43 -10.50
C GLY A 198 8.76 0.63 -11.37
N LEU A 199 7.63 1.01 -10.78
CA LEU A 199 6.37 1.27 -11.48
C LEU A 199 5.89 2.70 -11.20
N LEU A 200 5.33 3.33 -12.23
CA LEU A 200 4.62 4.60 -12.14
C LEU A 200 3.12 4.36 -12.19
N PHE A 201 2.32 5.36 -11.80
CA PHE A 201 0.86 5.28 -11.99
C PHE A 201 0.47 5.09 -13.47
N LEU A 202 1.33 5.53 -14.40
CA LEU A 202 1.19 5.34 -15.84
C LEU A 202 1.16 3.86 -16.24
N ASP A 203 1.82 2.99 -15.48
CA ASP A 203 1.82 1.54 -15.71
C ASP A 203 0.52 0.87 -15.23
N ARG A 204 -0.36 1.63 -14.55
CA ARG A 204 -1.61 1.13 -13.96
C ARG A 204 -2.88 1.70 -14.59
N VAL A 205 -2.77 2.72 -15.43
CA VAL A 205 -3.93 3.25 -16.15
C VAL A 205 -4.43 2.24 -17.19
N ALA A 206 -5.73 2.24 -17.47
CA ALA A 206 -6.31 1.32 -18.46
C ALA A 206 -5.95 1.65 -19.93
N GLY A 207 -5.29 2.78 -20.16
CA GLY A 207 -4.86 3.27 -21.47
C GLY A 207 -4.82 4.79 -21.53
N ALA A 208 -4.43 5.34 -22.68
CA ALA A 208 -4.25 6.78 -22.87
C ALA A 208 -5.49 7.62 -22.53
N HIS A 209 -6.69 7.10 -22.75
CA HIS A 209 -7.96 7.76 -22.42
C HIS A 209 -8.15 8.04 -20.91
N ALA A 210 -7.39 7.37 -20.06
CA ALA A 210 -7.43 7.55 -18.61
C ALA A 210 -6.33 8.50 -18.10
N ILE A 211 -5.48 9.04 -18.98
CA ILE A 211 -4.45 10.03 -18.66
C ILE A 211 -4.98 11.42 -18.98
N HIS A 212 -4.77 12.35 -18.06
CA HIS A 212 -5.25 13.73 -18.15
C HIS A 212 -4.09 14.69 -17.91
N VAL A 213 -4.00 15.75 -18.70
CA VAL A 213 -3.06 16.85 -18.45
C VAL A 213 -3.37 17.46 -17.08
N ARG A 214 -2.35 17.59 -16.22
CA ARG A 214 -2.51 18.21 -14.91
C ARG A 214 -2.88 19.67 -15.10
N GLN A 215 -4.05 20.04 -14.60
CA GLN A 215 -4.48 21.44 -14.57
C GLN A 215 -3.81 22.10 -13.36
N THR A 216 -2.80 22.93 -13.61
CA THR A 216 -2.27 23.84 -12.61
C THR A 216 -3.09 25.13 -12.73
N TYR A 217 -4.04 25.33 -11.83
CA TYR A 217 -4.67 26.65 -11.71
C TYR A 217 -3.60 27.59 -11.15
N LEU A 218 -3.04 28.44 -12.02
CA LEU A 218 -2.15 29.54 -11.65
C LEU A 218 -2.90 30.57 -10.81
#